data_AF-A0A5P9P3A3-F1
#
_entry.id   AF-A0A5P9P3A3-F1
#
_cell.length_a   1.000
_cell.length_b   1.000
_cell.length_c   1.000
_cell.angle_alpha   90.00
_cell.angle_beta   90.00
_cell.angle_gamma   90.00
#
_symmetry.space_group_name_H-M   'P 1'
#
loop_
_entity.id
_entity.type
_entity.pdbx_description
1 polymer ?
#
loop_
_entity_poly.entity_id
_entity_poly.type
_entity_poly.pdbx_seq_one_letter_code
_entity_poly.pdbx_strand_id
1 'polypeptide(L)'
;MDKNRSWEYTRQNLRKATKFVEGEYNGINPRQFYRRLKRSLEEIQDGDNFKYHTHGSQEANLDIESENVGELTGTVKGRLVATSEWREIGSGSLTYKPKGPHGALGIIVGLLLTLVGLGDPIIALLGVGLTLAGGYFYMQEETSSFPIHQRDVIRVLITGEVSERTLNTAGESRTDIFANMSVIYAGDAFVAVDTDELDELDWPLRMALVNQVKRWYNQVIDDETKEEEIEEGFVASLKAWSNKSRSDDKQKIASLQQQLLDSSFETRLEYSSLLQDQLPTDLGNELQQHQNELMDELEELADDLEIYVDREGFEESDSQKINN
;
A
#
# COMPACT_ATOMS: atom_id res chain seq x y z
N MET A 1 -12.61 -11.94 -2.56
CA MET A 1 -12.29 -13.01 -3.54
C MET A 1 -11.58 -12.34 -4.70
N ASP A 2 -10.28 -12.08 -4.57
CA ASP A 2 -9.45 -11.53 -5.65
C ASP A 2 -8.87 -12.69 -6.46
N LYS A 3 -9.55 -13.05 -7.54
CA LYS A 3 -9.01 -13.96 -8.55
C LYS A 3 -8.33 -13.11 -9.62
N ASN A 4 -7.02 -13.30 -9.78
CA ASN A 4 -6.15 -12.74 -10.83
C ASN A 4 -5.71 -11.27 -10.71
N ARG A 5 -5.17 -10.84 -9.56
CA ARG A 5 -4.18 -9.76 -9.59
C ARG A 5 -2.81 -10.36 -9.91
N SER A 6 -2.41 -10.23 -11.17
CA SER A 6 -1.03 -10.41 -11.60
C SER A 6 -0.22 -9.24 -11.04
N TRP A 7 0.51 -9.47 -9.96
CA TRP A 7 1.42 -8.45 -9.42
C TRP A 7 2.65 -8.39 -10.32
N GLU A 8 2.63 -7.54 -11.34
CA GLU A 8 3.73 -7.43 -12.29
C GLU A 8 4.84 -6.54 -11.74
N TYR A 9 5.78 -7.16 -11.03
CA TYR A 9 7.03 -6.53 -10.63
C TYR A 9 8.25 -7.27 -11.20
N THR A 10 9.29 -6.49 -11.47
CA THR A 10 10.58 -6.96 -11.98
C THR A 10 11.64 -6.90 -10.88
N ARG A 11 12.77 -7.58 -11.11
CA ARG A 11 13.96 -7.51 -10.25
C ARG A 11 14.44 -6.06 -10.04
N GLN A 12 14.41 -5.25 -11.10
CA GLN A 12 14.82 -3.85 -11.01
C GLN A 12 13.86 -3.04 -10.14
N ASN A 13 12.55 -3.34 -10.18
CA ASN A 13 11.56 -2.66 -9.32
C ASN A 13 11.81 -3.01 -7.84
N LEU A 14 12.08 -4.28 -7.52
CA LEU A 14 12.31 -4.72 -6.14
C LEU A 14 13.62 -4.20 -5.55
N ARG A 15 14.68 -4.04 -6.34
CA ARG A 15 15.94 -3.43 -5.89
C ARG A 15 15.85 -1.95 -5.56
N LYS A 16 14.80 -1.27 -6.03
CA LYS A 16 14.49 0.11 -5.62
C LYS A 16 13.74 0.16 -4.30
N ALA A 17 13.41 -1.01 -3.73
CA ALA A 17 12.82 -1.04 -2.41
C ALA A 17 13.79 -0.49 -1.36
N THR A 18 13.24 0.22 -0.37
CA THR A 18 14.02 0.71 0.78
C THR A 18 14.82 -0.41 1.43
N LYS A 19 14.21 -1.59 1.51
CA LYS A 19 14.73 -2.80 2.13
C LYS A 19 14.60 -3.95 1.16
N PHE A 20 15.71 -4.55 0.77
CA PHE A 20 15.72 -5.76 -0.04
C PHE A 20 16.88 -6.68 0.35
N VAL A 21 16.63 -7.98 0.20
CA VAL A 21 17.59 -9.06 0.41
C VAL A 21 17.55 -9.95 -0.83
N GLU A 22 18.72 -10.45 -1.26
CA GLU A 22 18.82 -11.40 -2.36
C GLU A 22 19.40 -12.72 -1.84
N GLY A 23 18.76 -13.84 -2.20
CA GLY A 23 19.22 -15.18 -1.90
C GLY A 23 19.46 -15.97 -3.18
N GLU A 24 20.51 -16.79 -3.19
CA GLU A 24 20.78 -17.77 -4.25
C GLU A 24 20.60 -19.17 -3.70
N TYR A 25 19.67 -19.92 -4.27
CA TYR A 25 19.28 -21.25 -3.80
C TYR A 25 19.51 -22.27 -4.91
N ASN A 26 20.34 -23.27 -4.65
CA ASN A 26 20.75 -24.25 -5.67
C ASN A 26 20.21 -25.63 -5.35
N GLY A 27 19.85 -26.38 -6.40
CA GLY A 27 19.52 -27.80 -6.28
C GLY A 27 18.26 -28.12 -5.46
N ILE A 28 17.28 -27.21 -5.37
CA ILE A 28 16.03 -27.45 -4.65
C ILE A 28 14.82 -27.53 -5.58
N ASN A 29 13.79 -28.26 -5.18
CA ASN A 29 12.52 -28.28 -5.88
C ASN A 29 11.81 -26.91 -5.75
N PRO A 30 11.55 -26.20 -6.86
CA PRO A 30 10.96 -24.86 -6.83
C PRO A 30 9.55 -24.83 -6.22
N ARG A 31 8.80 -25.94 -6.33
CA ARG A 31 7.45 -26.05 -5.74
C ARG A 31 7.50 -26.19 -4.23
N GLN A 32 8.48 -26.92 -3.71
CA GLN A 32 8.69 -27.07 -2.27
C GLN A 32 9.22 -25.77 -1.66
N PHE A 33 10.22 -25.16 -2.31
CA PHE A 33 10.73 -23.86 -1.92
C PHE A 33 9.62 -22.82 -1.83
N TYR A 34 8.77 -22.68 -2.87
CA TYR A 34 7.65 -21.74 -2.85
C TYR A 34 6.67 -22.00 -1.68
N ARG A 35 6.38 -23.27 -1.38
CA ARG A 35 5.50 -23.64 -0.27
C ARG A 35 6.13 -23.30 1.08
N ARG A 36 7.44 -23.55 1.24
CA ARG A 36 8.18 -23.22 2.45
C ARG A 36 8.23 -21.71 2.65
N LEU A 37 8.59 -20.96 1.62
CA LEU A 37 8.56 -19.49 1.59
C LEU A 37 7.20 -18.94 2.03
N LYS A 38 6.11 -19.42 1.41
CA LYS A 38 4.75 -19.02 1.76
C LYS A 38 4.48 -19.24 3.25
N ARG A 39 4.82 -20.43 3.74
CA ARG A 39 4.60 -20.82 5.13
C ARG A 39 5.46 -20.00 6.09
N SER A 40 6.74 -19.77 5.79
CA SER A 40 7.63 -18.97 6.63
C SER A 40 7.10 -17.55 6.78
N LEU A 41 6.63 -16.92 5.70
CA LEU A 41 6.00 -15.60 5.76
C LEU A 41 4.74 -15.58 6.62
N GLU A 42 3.90 -16.61 6.52
CA GLU A 42 2.70 -16.74 7.36
C GLU A 42 3.01 -17.10 8.82
N GLU A 43 4.20 -17.62 9.10
CA GLU A 43 4.67 -17.99 10.44
C GLU A 43 5.35 -16.84 11.18
N ILE A 44 5.67 -15.71 10.53
CA ILE A 44 6.17 -14.50 11.20
C ILE A 44 5.08 -13.99 12.16
N GLN A 45 5.46 -13.81 13.43
CA GLN A 45 4.55 -13.40 14.50
C GLN A 45 4.80 -11.97 14.94
N ASP A 46 3.71 -11.28 15.27
CA ASP A 46 3.73 -10.02 16.03
C ASP A 46 2.91 -10.23 17.31
N GLY A 47 3.61 -10.38 18.43
CA GLY A 47 3.02 -10.82 19.69
C GLY A 47 2.43 -12.24 19.58
N ASP A 48 1.12 -12.37 19.82
CA ASP A 48 0.41 -13.65 19.82
C ASP A 48 -0.23 -14.01 18.46
N ASN A 49 -0.13 -13.13 17.45
CA ASN A 49 -0.82 -13.28 16.16
C ASN A 49 0.16 -13.43 14.99
N PHE A 50 -0.31 -14.04 13.90
CA PHE A 50 0.42 -14.06 12.63
C PHE A 50 0.39 -12.68 11.99
N LYS A 51 1.56 -12.14 11.67
CA LYS A 51 1.70 -10.77 11.16
C LYS A 51 1.25 -10.66 9.71
N TYR A 52 1.58 -11.63 8.87
CA TYR A 52 1.39 -11.54 7.41
C TYR A 52 0.36 -12.52 6.85
N HIS A 53 -0.39 -12.03 5.86
CA HIS A 53 -1.26 -12.84 5.01
C HIS A 53 -0.74 -12.83 3.57
N THR A 54 -0.60 -14.02 2.98
CA THR A 54 -0.13 -14.16 1.60
C THR A 54 -1.28 -14.13 0.60
N HIS A 55 -1.00 -13.58 -0.59
CA HIS A 55 -1.99 -13.43 -1.67
C HIS A 55 -1.72 -14.40 -2.83
N GLY A 56 -2.79 -15.01 -3.33
CA GLY A 56 -2.76 -15.90 -4.49
C GLY A 56 -2.54 -17.38 -4.15
N SER A 57 -2.46 -18.21 -5.19
CA SER A 57 -2.21 -19.64 -5.09
C SER A 57 -0.92 -19.99 -5.83
N GLN A 58 -0.31 -21.12 -5.47
CA GLN A 58 0.91 -21.59 -6.11
C GLN A 58 0.75 -21.71 -7.64
N GLU A 59 -0.41 -22.18 -8.12
CA GLU A 59 -0.68 -22.34 -9.56
C GLU A 59 -0.75 -21.01 -10.33
N ALA A 60 -1.21 -19.94 -9.68
CA ALA A 60 -1.29 -18.61 -10.30
C ALA A 60 0.04 -17.84 -10.23
N ASN A 61 0.87 -18.19 -9.26
CA ASN A 61 2.00 -17.37 -8.83
C ASN A 61 3.35 -17.98 -9.18
N LEU A 62 3.43 -19.27 -9.48
CA LEU A 62 4.65 -19.99 -9.84
C LEU A 62 4.50 -20.59 -11.23
N ASP A 63 5.27 -20.07 -12.18
CA ASP A 63 5.36 -20.56 -13.54
C ASP A 63 6.65 -21.37 -13.72
N ILE A 64 6.53 -22.53 -14.35
CA ILE A 64 7.64 -23.44 -14.67
C ILE A 64 7.47 -23.82 -16.14
N GLU A 65 8.27 -23.19 -16.99
CA GLU A 65 8.26 -23.41 -18.44
C GLU A 65 9.41 -24.35 -18.81
N SER A 66 9.12 -25.48 -19.46
CA SER A 66 10.16 -26.36 -20.02
C SER A 66 10.66 -25.78 -21.35
N GLU A 67 11.98 -25.74 -21.52
CA GLU A 67 12.63 -25.33 -22.77
C GLU A 67 12.76 -26.54 -23.71
N ASN A 68 12.15 -26.44 -24.89
CA ASN A 68 12.23 -27.37 -26.04
C ASN A 68 12.04 -28.90 -25.80
N VAL A 69 11.54 -29.59 -26.83
CA VAL A 69 11.41 -31.04 -26.81
C VAL A 69 12.79 -31.70 -26.86
N GLY A 70 13.26 -32.23 -25.72
CA GLY A 70 14.50 -33.02 -25.62
C GLY A 70 15.58 -32.44 -24.71
N GLU A 71 15.41 -31.20 -24.25
CA GLU A 71 16.27 -30.59 -23.23
C GLU A 71 15.57 -30.73 -21.88
N LEU A 72 16.20 -31.41 -20.92
CA LEU A 72 15.69 -31.57 -19.55
C LEU A 72 15.92 -30.28 -18.73
N THR A 73 15.66 -29.13 -19.36
CA THR A 73 15.92 -27.80 -18.81
C THR A 73 14.71 -26.90 -19.01
N GLY A 74 14.58 -25.88 -18.17
CA GLY A 74 13.45 -24.95 -18.18
C GLY A 74 13.75 -23.69 -17.40
N THR A 75 12.77 -22.80 -17.31
CA THR A 75 12.84 -21.60 -16.45
C THR A 75 11.75 -21.62 -15.40
N VAL A 76 12.05 -21.08 -14.23
CA VAL A 76 11.08 -20.86 -13.15
C VAL A 76 10.93 -19.38 -12.88
N LYS A 77 9.69 -18.91 -12.79
CA LYS A 77 9.32 -17.56 -12.37
C LYS A 77 8.22 -17.62 -11.33
N GLY A 78 8.51 -17.16 -10.11
CA GLY A 78 7.57 -17.12 -9.01
C GLY A 78 7.37 -15.71 -8.49
N ARG A 79 6.16 -15.36 -8.08
CA ARG A 79 5.85 -14.09 -7.41
C ARG A 79 4.98 -14.33 -6.19
N LEU A 80 5.38 -13.80 -5.04
CA LEU A 80 4.58 -13.89 -3.82
C LEU A 80 4.45 -12.50 -3.19
N VAL A 81 3.25 -12.16 -2.77
CA VAL A 81 2.96 -10.94 -2.02
C VAL A 81 2.38 -11.34 -0.67
N ALA A 82 2.96 -10.81 0.40
CA ALA A 82 2.49 -10.89 1.77
C ALA A 82 2.16 -9.49 2.27
N THR A 83 1.10 -9.35 3.05
CA THR A 83 0.69 -8.06 3.61
C THR A 83 0.29 -8.22 5.06
N SER A 84 0.65 -7.26 5.92
CA SER A 84 0.14 -7.21 7.28
C SER A 84 -1.31 -6.71 7.33
N GLU A 85 -1.93 -6.83 8.51
CA GLU A 85 -3.11 -6.04 8.85
C GLU A 85 -2.73 -4.54 8.95
N TRP A 86 -3.75 -3.68 8.85
CA TRP A 86 -3.58 -2.26 9.10
C TRP A 86 -3.38 -2.02 10.59
N ARG A 87 -2.36 -1.25 10.93
CA ARG A 87 -2.05 -0.88 12.31
C ARG A 87 -2.06 0.63 12.45
N GLU A 88 -2.71 1.13 13.49
CA GLU A 88 -2.65 2.55 13.83
C GLU A 88 -1.24 2.92 14.27
N ILE A 89 -0.68 3.97 13.66
CA ILE A 89 0.64 4.52 14.03
C ILE A 89 0.51 5.87 14.73
N GLY A 90 -0.65 6.51 14.65
CA GLY A 90 -0.95 7.76 15.34
C GLY A 90 -1.74 8.71 14.46
N SER A 91 -1.56 10.02 14.65
CA SER A 91 -2.38 11.03 13.98
C SER A 91 -1.55 12.09 13.26
N GLY A 92 -1.93 12.39 12.02
CA GLY A 92 -1.48 13.57 11.29
C GLY A 92 -2.29 14.80 11.68
N SER A 93 -1.88 15.97 11.18
CA SER A 93 -2.59 17.23 11.43
C SER A 93 -2.95 17.95 10.13
N LEU A 94 -4.13 18.54 10.06
CA LEU A 94 -4.62 19.27 8.90
C LEU A 94 -5.24 20.61 9.31
N THR A 95 -4.79 21.68 8.66
CA THR A 95 -5.40 23.00 8.79
C THR A 95 -6.54 23.15 7.79
N TYR A 96 -7.72 23.50 8.26
CA TYR A 96 -8.95 23.59 7.47
C TYR A 96 -9.85 24.74 7.93
N LYS A 97 -10.92 25.00 7.17
CA LYS A 97 -11.89 26.06 7.45
C LYS A 97 -13.19 25.47 8.00
N PRO A 98 -13.34 25.26 9.32
CA PRO A 98 -14.51 24.58 9.90
C PRO A 98 -15.82 25.34 9.63
N LYS A 99 -15.76 26.68 9.59
CA LYS A 99 -16.91 27.52 9.25
C LYS A 99 -16.89 28.02 7.79
N GLY A 100 -15.94 27.55 6.96
CA GLY A 100 -15.81 27.92 5.55
C GLY A 100 -17.12 27.81 4.76
N PRO A 101 -17.77 26.63 4.71
CA PRO A 101 -19.04 26.48 4.01
C PRO A 101 -20.15 27.39 4.55
N HIS A 102 -20.23 27.57 5.87
CA HIS A 102 -21.23 28.43 6.51
C HIS A 102 -20.99 29.91 6.20
N GLY A 103 -19.73 30.35 6.23
CA GLY A 103 -19.32 31.70 5.86
C GLY A 103 -19.58 31.99 4.39
N ALA A 104 -19.28 31.04 3.49
CA ALA A 104 -19.54 31.17 2.05
C ALA A 104 -21.04 31.35 1.77
N LEU A 105 -21.90 30.55 2.42
CA LEU A 105 -23.36 30.69 2.31
C LEU A 105 -23.83 32.05 2.86
N GLY A 106 -23.29 32.48 4.02
CA GLY A 106 -23.60 33.77 4.63
C GLY A 106 -23.26 34.96 3.74
N ILE A 107 -22.15 34.90 3.01
CA ILE A 107 -21.76 35.90 2.02
C ILE A 107 -22.80 35.99 0.90
N ILE A 108 -23.18 34.87 0.28
CA ILE A 108 -24.16 34.85 -0.82
C ILE A 108 -25.53 35.36 -0.35
N VAL A 109 -26.03 34.87 0.78
CA VAL A 109 -27.33 35.31 1.33
C VAL A 109 -27.29 36.79 1.69
N GLY A 110 -26.21 37.28 2.31
CA GLY A 110 -26.05 38.69 2.65
C GLY A 110 -26.02 39.60 1.41
N LEU A 111 -25.33 39.18 0.34
CA LEU A 111 -25.31 39.92 -0.93
C LEU A 111 -26.71 39.99 -1.56
N LEU A 112 -27.43 38.86 -1.59
CA LEU A 112 -28.80 38.83 -2.10
C LEU A 112 -29.75 39.74 -1.32
N LEU A 113 -29.67 39.72 0.02
CA LEU A 113 -30.47 40.60 0.87
C LEU A 113 -30.10 42.07 0.69
N THR A 114 -28.83 42.38 0.47
CA THR A 114 -28.38 43.75 0.15
C THR A 114 -29.01 44.24 -1.16
N LEU A 115 -29.05 43.39 -2.19
CA LEU A 115 -29.63 43.71 -3.50
C LEU A 115 -31.16 43.87 -3.43
N VAL A 116 -31.86 42.98 -2.73
CA VAL A 116 -33.31 43.05 -2.53
C VAL A 116 -33.69 44.24 -1.64
N GLY A 117 -32.84 44.56 -0.66
CA GLY A 117 -33.02 45.65 0.30
C GLY A 117 -32.73 47.05 -0.24
N LEU A 118 -32.43 47.24 -1.52
CA LEU A 118 -32.19 48.60 -2.06
C LEU A 118 -33.39 49.54 -1.87
N GLY A 119 -34.60 49.00 -1.67
CA GLY A 119 -35.80 49.76 -1.30
C GLY A 119 -36.12 49.84 0.20
N ASP A 120 -35.39 49.12 1.06
CA ASP A 120 -35.57 49.08 2.51
C ASP A 120 -34.21 49.08 3.22
N PRO A 121 -33.81 50.20 3.86
CA PRO A 121 -32.48 50.34 4.46
C PRO A 121 -32.23 49.33 5.59
N ILE A 122 -33.26 48.81 6.26
CA ILE A 122 -33.10 47.80 7.31
C ILE A 122 -32.66 46.46 6.69
N ILE A 123 -33.30 46.06 5.60
CA ILE A 123 -32.96 44.83 4.87
C ILE A 123 -31.56 44.95 4.25
N ALA A 124 -31.23 46.10 3.68
CA ALA A 124 -29.89 46.36 3.13
C ALA A 124 -28.80 46.27 4.21
N LEU A 125 -29.01 46.88 5.38
CA LEU A 125 -28.06 46.83 6.50
C LEU A 125 -27.87 45.41 7.04
N LEU A 126 -28.96 44.63 7.13
CA LEU A 126 -28.88 43.23 7.53
C LEU A 126 -28.09 42.40 6.51
N GLY A 127 -28.28 42.66 5.21
CA GLY A 127 -27.50 42.05 4.13
C GLY A 127 -26.01 42.31 4.27
N VAL A 128 -25.61 43.57 4.46
CA VAL A 128 -24.21 43.95 4.69
C VAL A 128 -23.65 43.28 5.94
N GLY A 129 -24.40 43.28 7.04
CA GLY A 129 -24.00 42.62 8.29
C GLY A 129 -23.74 41.12 8.10
N LEU A 130 -24.62 40.42 7.39
CA LEU A 130 -24.45 39.00 7.07
C LEU A 130 -23.25 38.74 6.15
N THR A 131 -23.01 39.60 5.16
CA THR A 131 -21.84 39.47 4.28
C THR A 131 -20.53 39.63 5.07
N LEU A 132 -20.45 40.60 5.96
CA LEU A 132 -19.27 40.81 6.81
C LEU A 132 -19.06 39.66 7.79
N ALA A 133 -20.12 39.22 8.49
CA ALA A 133 -20.05 38.08 9.39
C ALA A 133 -19.68 36.78 8.64
N GLY A 134 -20.26 36.56 7.47
CA GLY A 134 -19.92 35.43 6.60
C GLY A 134 -18.46 35.46 6.16
N GLY A 135 -17.94 36.64 5.80
CA GLY A 135 -16.52 36.86 5.51
C GLY A 135 -15.59 36.49 6.66
N TYR A 136 -15.93 36.91 7.87
CA TYR A 136 -15.18 36.55 9.08
C TYR A 136 -15.12 35.04 9.30
N PHE A 137 -16.28 34.36 9.28
CA PHE A 137 -16.34 32.91 9.46
C PHE A 137 -15.70 32.13 8.31
N TYR A 138 -15.70 32.66 7.08
CA TYR A 138 -15.07 32.04 5.93
C TYR A 138 -13.53 32.05 6.01
N MET A 139 -12.94 33.03 6.67
CA MET A 139 -11.49 33.15 6.81
C MET A 139 -10.94 32.44 8.05
N GLN A 140 -11.80 31.94 8.94
CA GLN A 140 -11.38 31.25 10.16
C GLN A 140 -10.83 29.86 9.82
N GLU A 141 -9.59 29.61 10.25
CA GLU A 141 -8.89 28.34 10.12
C GLU A 141 -8.68 27.69 11.49
N GLU A 142 -8.80 26.37 11.53
CA GLU A 142 -8.50 25.53 12.69
C GLU A 142 -7.64 24.36 12.24
N THR A 143 -6.79 23.84 13.12
CA THR A 143 -5.98 22.64 12.88
C THR A 143 -6.58 21.51 13.70
N SER A 144 -6.91 20.40 13.04
CA SER A 144 -7.42 19.19 13.70
C SER A 144 -6.59 17.97 13.28
N SER A 145 -6.61 16.93 14.11
CA SER A 145 -5.92 15.68 13.83
C SER A 145 -6.77 14.74 12.98
N PHE A 146 -6.11 13.83 12.26
CA PHE A 146 -6.72 12.71 11.56
C PHE A 146 -5.87 11.44 11.74
N PRO A 147 -6.49 10.26 11.85
CA PRO A 147 -5.78 9.01 12.08
C PRO A 147 -4.99 8.56 10.84
N ILE A 148 -3.80 8.01 11.09
CA ILE A 148 -2.90 7.45 10.09
C ILE A 148 -2.56 6.02 10.49
N HIS A 149 -2.71 5.10 9.53
CA HIS A 149 -2.37 3.69 9.65
C HIS A 149 -1.19 3.33 8.76
N GLN A 150 -0.53 2.25 9.13
CA GLN A 150 0.53 1.61 8.36
C GLN A 150 0.11 0.19 7.98
N ARG A 151 0.59 -0.25 6.83
CA ARG A 151 0.55 -1.65 6.42
C ARG A 151 1.87 -2.05 5.81
N ASP A 152 2.45 -3.12 6.31
CA ASP A 152 3.67 -3.69 5.76
C ASP A 152 3.33 -4.62 4.59
N VAL A 153 4.14 -4.54 3.54
CA VAL A 153 4.00 -5.35 2.34
C VAL A 153 5.36 -5.95 2.00
N ILE A 154 5.38 -7.29 1.88
CA ILE A 154 6.54 -8.04 1.44
C ILE A 154 6.25 -8.58 0.04
N ARG A 155 7.16 -8.32 -0.90
CA ARG A 155 7.12 -8.86 -2.26
C ARG A 155 8.35 -9.72 -2.49
N VAL A 156 8.11 -10.92 -3.00
CA VAL A 156 9.16 -11.87 -3.34
C VAL A 156 9.09 -12.18 -4.83
N LEU A 157 10.23 -12.11 -5.50
CA LEU A 157 10.41 -12.53 -6.89
C LEU A 157 11.41 -13.68 -6.94
N ILE A 158 10.95 -14.83 -7.45
CA ILE A 158 11.76 -16.02 -7.68
C ILE A 158 12.03 -16.09 -9.18
N THR A 159 13.29 -16.22 -9.57
CA THR A 159 13.67 -16.46 -10.97
C THR A 159 14.79 -17.47 -11.01
N GLY A 160 14.75 -18.43 -11.93
CA GLY A 160 15.81 -19.43 -11.99
C GLY A 160 15.74 -20.32 -13.21
N GLU A 161 16.73 -21.19 -13.28
CA GLU A 161 16.82 -22.26 -14.27
C GLU A 161 16.45 -23.58 -13.59
N VAL A 162 15.70 -24.38 -14.33
CA VAL A 162 15.17 -25.66 -13.88
C VAL A 162 15.87 -26.77 -14.65
N SER A 163 16.19 -27.86 -13.97
CA SER A 163 16.65 -29.11 -14.55
C SER A 163 15.75 -30.25 -14.08
N GLU A 164 15.30 -31.07 -15.03
CA GLU A 164 14.52 -32.27 -14.74
C GLU A 164 15.44 -33.48 -14.65
N ARG A 165 15.30 -34.28 -13.60
CA ARG A 165 15.96 -35.59 -13.49
C ARG A 165 14.93 -36.68 -13.31
N THR A 166 14.96 -37.65 -14.22
CA THR A 166 14.15 -38.87 -14.10
C THR A 166 14.89 -39.90 -13.26
N LEU A 167 14.40 -40.15 -12.06
CA LEU A 167 14.85 -41.23 -11.20
C LEU A 167 14.05 -42.50 -11.54
N ASN A 168 14.76 -43.54 -11.95
CA ASN A 168 14.20 -44.88 -12.19
C ASN A 168 14.49 -45.76 -10.97
N THR A 169 13.53 -45.88 -10.04
CA THR A 169 13.67 -46.76 -8.88
C THR A 169 12.56 -47.80 -8.89
N ALA A 170 12.93 -49.09 -8.82
CA ALA A 170 12.02 -50.22 -8.62
C ALA A 170 10.78 -50.29 -9.54
N GLY A 171 10.89 -49.84 -10.80
CA GLY A 171 9.80 -49.95 -11.80
C GLY A 171 8.84 -48.76 -11.86
N GLU A 172 9.02 -47.75 -11.01
CA GLU A 172 8.37 -46.45 -11.15
C GLU A 172 9.38 -45.40 -11.63
N SER A 173 9.02 -44.68 -12.70
CA SER A 173 9.77 -43.55 -13.22
C SER A 173 9.21 -42.29 -12.59
N ARG A 174 10.01 -41.61 -11.75
CA ARG A 174 9.64 -40.33 -11.17
C ARG A 174 10.57 -39.25 -11.71
N THR A 175 9.99 -38.26 -12.40
CA THR A 175 10.73 -37.06 -12.81
C THR A 175 10.63 -36.05 -11.68
N ASP A 176 11.74 -35.80 -11.01
CA ASP A 176 11.86 -34.73 -10.03
C ASP A 176 12.52 -33.50 -10.68
N ILE A 177 12.07 -32.34 -10.23
CA ILE A 177 12.42 -31.03 -10.77
C ILE A 177 13.33 -30.34 -9.77
N PHE A 178 14.52 -29.95 -10.20
CA PHE A 178 15.50 -29.20 -9.41
C PHE A 178 15.75 -27.85 -10.05
N ALA A 179 15.98 -26.81 -9.25
CA ALA A 179 16.22 -25.48 -9.78
C ALA A 179 17.37 -24.78 -9.07
N ASN A 180 18.11 -23.99 -9.84
CA ASN A 180 18.99 -22.95 -9.33
C ASN A 180 18.24 -21.63 -9.45
N MET A 181 17.86 -21.07 -8.30
CA MET A 181 16.98 -19.93 -8.19
C MET A 181 17.70 -18.77 -7.55
N SER A 182 17.47 -17.59 -8.10
CA SER A 182 17.82 -16.32 -7.48
C SER A 182 16.52 -15.64 -7.06
N VAL A 183 16.42 -15.34 -5.77
CA VAL A 183 15.21 -14.84 -5.13
C VAL A 183 15.49 -13.47 -4.55
N ILE A 184 14.57 -12.54 -4.75
CA ILE A 184 14.65 -11.20 -4.17
C ILE A 184 13.45 -11.02 -3.26
N TYR A 185 13.74 -10.66 -2.02
CA TYR A 185 12.79 -10.27 -0.99
C TYR A 185 12.84 -8.76 -0.88
N ALA A 186 11.69 -8.10 -0.92
CA ALA A 186 11.60 -6.65 -0.80
C ALA A 186 10.44 -6.27 0.12
N GLY A 187 10.69 -5.37 1.05
CA GLY A 187 9.70 -4.88 2.01
C GLY A 187 9.45 -3.39 1.87
N ASP A 188 8.18 -2.99 1.96
CA ASP A 188 7.74 -1.62 2.17
C ASP A 188 6.70 -1.48 3.27
N ALA A 189 6.76 -0.34 3.95
CA ALA A 189 5.72 0.15 4.84
C ALA A 189 4.88 1.19 4.10
N PHE A 190 3.63 0.86 3.79
CA PHE A 190 2.69 1.80 3.18
C PHE A 190 1.92 2.55 4.26
N VAL A 191 2.03 3.88 4.25
CA VAL A 191 1.33 4.77 5.19
C VAL A 191 0.09 5.34 4.53
N ALA A 192 -1.03 5.38 5.26
CA ALA A 192 -2.33 5.79 4.74
C ALA A 192 -3.17 6.48 5.82
N VAL A 193 -4.00 7.43 5.42
CA VAL A 193 -5.12 7.94 6.23
C VAL A 193 -6.10 6.81 6.54
N ASP A 194 -6.50 6.65 7.80
CA ASP A 194 -7.56 5.70 8.15
C ASP A 194 -8.93 6.18 7.67
N THR A 195 -9.68 5.25 7.11
CA THR A 195 -11.01 5.51 6.55
C THR A 195 -12.15 5.00 7.43
N ASP A 196 -11.85 4.21 8.47
CA ASP A 196 -12.86 3.69 9.39
C ASP A 196 -13.30 4.74 10.40
N GLU A 197 -12.38 5.56 10.90
CA GLU A 197 -12.67 6.66 11.83
C GLU A 197 -13.13 7.96 11.14
N LEU A 198 -13.18 8.00 9.81
CA LEU A 198 -13.67 9.19 9.07
C LEU A 198 -15.06 9.63 9.51
N ASP A 199 -15.91 8.70 9.93
CA ASP A 199 -17.29 8.97 10.36
C ASP A 199 -17.37 9.84 11.63
N GLU A 200 -16.28 9.89 12.41
CA GLU A 200 -16.18 10.68 13.65
C GLU A 200 -15.76 12.13 13.37
N LEU A 201 -15.08 12.37 12.23
CA LEU A 201 -14.61 13.70 11.85
C LEU A 201 -15.77 14.60 11.43
N ASP A 202 -15.66 15.89 11.73
CA ASP A 202 -16.63 16.87 11.26
C ASP A 202 -16.63 16.97 9.72
N TRP A 203 -17.76 17.39 9.15
CA TRP A 203 -17.92 17.40 7.69
C TRP A 203 -16.92 18.30 6.95
N PRO A 204 -16.68 19.56 7.39
CA PRO A 204 -15.64 20.40 6.80
C PRO A 204 -14.24 19.78 6.85
N LEU A 205 -13.89 19.07 7.93
CA LEU A 205 -12.62 18.38 8.09
C LEU A 205 -12.51 17.21 7.11
N ARG A 206 -13.56 16.38 6.99
CA ARG A 206 -13.57 15.29 5.99
C ARG A 206 -13.35 15.80 4.57
N MET A 207 -14.04 16.88 4.19
CA MET A 207 -13.85 17.50 2.88
C MET A 207 -12.42 18.00 2.66
N ALA A 208 -11.85 18.67 3.67
CA ALA A 208 -10.47 19.12 3.61
C ALA A 208 -9.51 17.94 3.47
N LEU A 209 -9.77 16.84 4.19
CA LEU A 209 -8.97 15.62 4.16
C LEU A 209 -9.06 14.91 2.81
N VAL A 210 -10.25 14.79 2.20
CA VAL A 210 -10.42 14.26 0.83
C VAL A 210 -9.59 15.06 -0.17
N ASN A 211 -9.66 16.40 -0.11
CA ASN A 211 -8.87 17.26 -0.99
C ASN A 211 -7.36 17.15 -0.71
N GLN A 212 -6.97 17.01 0.55
CA GLN A 212 -5.57 16.81 0.90
C GLN A 212 -5.03 15.47 0.37
N VAL A 213 -5.80 14.39 0.49
CA VAL A 213 -5.45 13.08 -0.09
C VAL A 213 -5.35 13.16 -1.61
N LYS A 214 -6.25 13.89 -2.29
CA LYS A 214 -6.15 14.15 -3.73
C LYS A 214 -4.88 14.91 -4.10
N ARG A 215 -4.48 15.93 -3.30
CA ARG A 215 -3.22 16.65 -3.52
C ARG A 215 -2.02 15.73 -3.42
N TRP A 216 -1.93 14.91 -2.37
CA TRP A 216 -0.84 13.94 -2.23
C TRP A 216 -0.86 12.91 -3.37
N TYR A 217 -2.04 12.43 -3.77
CA TYR A 217 -2.17 11.52 -4.90
C TYR A 217 -1.69 12.14 -6.22
N ASN A 218 -2.10 13.37 -6.53
CA ASN A 218 -1.67 14.08 -7.75
C ASN A 218 -0.17 14.41 -7.73
N GLN A 219 0.45 14.55 -6.57
CA GLN A 219 1.90 14.82 -6.45
C GLN A 219 2.76 13.63 -6.84
N VAL A 220 2.25 12.40 -6.71
CA VAL A 220 3.05 11.16 -6.88
C VAL A 220 2.70 10.38 -8.14
N ILE A 221 1.63 10.77 -8.84
CA ILE A 221 1.20 10.08 -10.05
C ILE A 221 1.80 10.76 -11.28
N ASP A 222 2.43 9.97 -12.15
CA ASP A 222 3.06 10.47 -13.38
C ASP A 222 2.05 10.71 -14.53
N ASP A 223 0.80 10.26 -14.36
CA ASP A 223 -0.22 10.26 -15.41
C ASP A 223 -1.24 11.39 -15.18
N GLU A 224 -1.05 12.49 -15.91
CA GLU A 224 -1.95 13.66 -15.88
C GLU A 224 -3.42 13.30 -16.14
N THR A 225 -3.70 12.21 -16.87
CA THR A 225 -5.08 11.79 -17.16
C THR A 225 -5.80 11.15 -15.96
N LYS A 226 -5.04 10.78 -14.93
CA LYS A 226 -5.54 10.21 -13.68
C LYS A 226 -5.59 11.23 -12.55
N GLU A 227 -5.16 12.46 -12.79
CA GLU A 227 -5.22 13.52 -11.78
C GLU A 227 -6.65 13.78 -11.33
N GLU A 228 -6.79 14.00 -10.03
CA GLU A 228 -8.05 14.30 -9.38
C GLU A 228 -8.28 15.81 -9.32
N GLU A 229 -9.48 16.26 -9.66
CA GLU A 229 -9.86 17.66 -9.45
C GLU A 229 -9.90 17.97 -7.95
N ILE A 230 -9.09 18.96 -7.53
CA ILE A 230 -9.06 19.43 -6.16
C ILE A 230 -10.06 20.59 -6.03
N GLU A 231 -11.15 20.35 -5.31
CA GLU A 231 -12.22 21.33 -5.16
C GLU A 231 -11.93 22.29 -4.00
N GLU A 232 -11.46 23.50 -4.30
CA GLU A 232 -11.07 24.47 -3.27
C GLU A 232 -11.72 25.85 -3.39
N GLY A 233 -11.55 26.64 -2.33
CA GLY A 233 -11.97 28.02 -2.26
C GLY A 233 -13.47 28.19 -2.10
N PHE A 234 -13.95 29.34 -2.59
CA PHE A 234 -15.30 29.81 -2.28
C PHE A 234 -16.39 28.97 -2.95
N VAL A 235 -16.20 28.62 -4.22
CA VAL A 235 -17.18 27.80 -4.97
C VAL A 235 -17.24 26.39 -4.40
N ALA A 236 -16.09 25.78 -4.07
CA ALA A 236 -16.06 24.48 -3.41
C ALA A 236 -16.78 24.52 -2.06
N SER A 237 -16.55 25.57 -1.25
CA SER A 237 -17.25 25.78 0.02
C SER A 237 -18.77 25.91 -0.13
N LEU A 238 -19.26 26.38 -1.29
CA LEU A 238 -20.69 26.39 -1.60
C LEU A 238 -21.18 25.01 -2.07
N LYS A 239 -20.47 24.35 -3.00
CA LYS A 239 -20.78 23.00 -3.49
C LYS A 239 -20.84 21.98 -2.36
N ALA A 240 -19.96 22.15 -1.38
CA ALA A 240 -19.91 21.42 -0.12
C ALA A 240 -21.33 21.17 0.45
N TRP A 241 -22.19 22.18 0.47
CA TRP A 241 -23.54 22.04 1.04
C TRP A 241 -24.41 20.96 0.39
N SER A 242 -24.13 20.63 -0.88
CA SER A 242 -24.83 19.59 -1.64
C SER A 242 -24.22 18.20 -1.47
N ASN A 243 -22.96 18.09 -1.03
CA ASN A 243 -22.28 16.82 -0.83
C ASN A 243 -21.75 16.67 0.60
N LYS A 244 -22.51 15.95 1.42
CA LYS A 244 -22.18 15.65 2.83
C LYS A 244 -22.08 14.14 3.10
N SER A 245 -22.02 13.33 2.06
CA SER A 245 -22.05 11.87 2.18
C SER A 245 -20.74 11.36 2.75
N ARG A 246 -20.79 10.84 3.98
CA ARG A 246 -19.62 10.22 4.63
C ARG A 246 -19.11 9.01 3.87
N SER A 247 -20.04 8.21 3.34
CA SER A 247 -19.72 7.02 2.56
C SER A 247 -18.96 7.39 1.28
N ASP A 248 -19.31 8.52 0.66
CA ASP A 248 -18.65 8.97 -0.58
C ASP A 248 -17.24 9.47 -0.26
N ASP A 249 -17.07 10.24 0.82
CA ASP A 249 -15.76 10.71 1.31
C ASP A 249 -14.84 9.50 1.59
N LYS A 250 -15.36 8.51 2.35
CA LYS A 250 -14.67 7.27 2.69
C LYS A 250 -14.27 6.49 1.45
N GLN A 251 -15.22 6.23 0.55
CA GLN A 251 -14.96 5.50 -0.68
C GLN A 251 -13.93 6.22 -1.55
N LYS A 252 -13.97 7.56 -1.59
CA LYS A 252 -13.02 8.35 -2.38
C LYS A 252 -11.59 8.18 -1.85
N ILE A 253 -11.36 8.42 -0.56
CA ILE A 253 -10.04 8.25 0.06
C ILE A 253 -9.53 6.82 -0.14
N ALA A 254 -10.37 5.81 0.19
CA ALA A 254 -10.01 4.41 0.04
C ALA A 254 -9.67 4.05 -1.43
N SER A 255 -10.41 4.57 -2.40
CA SER A 255 -10.15 4.31 -3.82
C SER A 255 -8.83 4.89 -4.33
N LEU A 256 -8.43 6.07 -3.84
CA LEU A 256 -7.17 6.70 -4.21
C LEU A 256 -5.99 5.95 -3.59
N GLN A 257 -6.09 5.63 -2.31
CA GLN A 257 -5.07 4.87 -1.60
C GLN A 257 -4.93 3.44 -2.13
N GLN A 258 -6.02 2.80 -2.54
CA GLN A 258 -5.97 1.49 -3.18
C GLN A 258 -5.24 1.53 -4.53
N GLN A 259 -5.47 2.57 -5.34
CA GLN A 259 -4.72 2.76 -6.60
C GLN A 259 -3.22 2.94 -6.34
N LEU A 260 -2.85 3.67 -5.28
CA LEU A 260 -1.46 3.82 -4.86
C LEU A 260 -0.87 2.50 -4.36
N LEU A 261 -1.59 1.73 -3.55
CA LEU A 261 -1.17 0.39 -3.12
C LEU A 261 -0.85 -0.54 -4.31
N ASP A 262 -1.62 -0.41 -5.39
CA ASP A 262 -1.47 -1.20 -6.61
C ASP A 262 -0.44 -0.61 -7.60
N SER A 263 0.14 0.57 -7.30
CA SER A 263 1.08 1.29 -8.17
C SER A 263 2.53 0.82 -8.03
N SER A 264 3.48 1.56 -8.61
CA SER A 264 4.92 1.26 -8.52
C SER A 264 5.44 1.34 -7.08
N PHE A 265 6.63 0.80 -6.83
CA PHE A 265 7.24 0.90 -5.51
C PHE A 265 7.56 2.35 -5.15
N GLU A 266 8.10 3.06 -6.11
CA GLU A 266 8.53 4.45 -6.01
C GLU A 266 7.35 5.36 -5.67
N THR A 267 6.23 5.19 -6.38
CA THR A 267 4.99 5.94 -6.12
C THR A 267 4.46 5.72 -4.69
N ARG A 268 4.50 4.47 -4.20
CA ARG A 268 4.09 4.17 -2.81
C ARG A 268 5.01 4.77 -1.78
N LEU A 269 6.32 4.71 -2.01
CA LEU A 269 7.33 5.28 -1.12
C LEU A 269 7.19 6.79 -1.06
N GLU A 270 7.03 7.44 -2.20
CA GLU A 270 6.85 8.90 -2.29
C GLU A 270 5.57 9.34 -1.56
N TYR A 271 4.46 8.63 -1.78
CA TYR A 271 3.21 8.89 -1.06
C TYR A 271 3.36 8.71 0.45
N SER A 272 4.00 7.61 0.86
CA SER A 272 4.22 7.33 2.28
C SER A 272 5.13 8.38 2.92
N SER A 273 6.14 8.87 2.19
CA SER A 273 7.01 9.97 2.63
C SER A 273 6.22 11.27 2.84
N LEU A 274 5.31 11.62 1.91
CA LEU A 274 4.47 12.81 2.06
C LEU A 274 3.59 12.77 3.31
N LEU A 275 3.07 11.59 3.65
CA LEU A 275 2.28 11.39 4.88
C LEU A 275 3.16 11.39 6.13
N GLN A 276 4.36 10.79 6.06
CA GLN A 276 5.34 10.82 7.14
C GLN A 276 5.74 12.25 7.51
N ASP A 277 5.89 13.13 6.53
CA ASP A 277 6.19 14.54 6.76
C ASP A 277 5.06 15.30 7.49
N GLN A 278 3.85 14.74 7.55
CA GLN A 278 2.73 15.30 8.33
C GLN A 278 2.69 14.82 9.78
N LEU A 279 3.47 13.78 10.11
CA LEU A 279 3.50 13.21 11.45
C LEU A 279 4.41 14.03 12.38
N PRO A 280 4.06 14.12 13.67
CA PRO A 280 5.00 14.55 14.70
C PRO A 280 6.32 13.76 14.64
N THR A 281 7.44 14.42 14.96
CA THR A 281 8.80 13.84 14.88
C THR A 281 8.93 12.51 15.64
N ASP A 282 8.25 12.38 16.78
CA ASP A 282 8.32 11.17 17.60
C ASP A 282 7.74 9.94 16.88
N LEU A 283 6.64 10.12 16.12
CA LEU A 283 6.03 9.06 15.31
C LEU A 283 6.87 8.74 14.06
N GLY A 284 7.59 9.74 13.53
CA GLY A 284 8.56 9.51 12.46
C GLY A 284 9.69 8.55 12.87
N ASN A 285 10.16 8.64 14.12
CA ASN A 285 11.19 7.73 14.64
C ASN A 285 10.65 6.30 14.81
N GLU A 286 9.41 6.14 15.29
CA GLU A 286 8.75 4.85 15.42
C GLU A 286 8.59 4.17 14.05
N LEU A 287 8.16 4.92 13.03
CA LEU A 287 8.10 4.42 11.65
C LEU A 287 9.47 3.98 11.13
N GLN A 288 10.53 4.76 11.42
CA GLN A 288 11.88 4.39 11.01
C GLN A 288 12.36 3.12 11.70
N GLN A 289 12.01 2.91 12.97
CA GLN A 289 12.29 1.68 13.70
C GLN A 289 11.57 0.49 13.05
N HIS A 290 10.28 0.61 12.75
CA HIS A 290 9.53 -0.45 12.08
C HIS A 290 10.08 -0.81 10.70
N GLN A 291 10.56 0.18 9.95
CA GLN A 291 11.24 -0.10 8.69
C GLN A 291 12.55 -0.89 8.88
N ASN A 292 13.23 -0.75 10.02
CA ASN A 292 14.41 -1.56 10.32
C ASN A 292 14.02 -2.96 10.78
N GLU A 293 12.99 -3.11 11.60
CA GLU A 293 12.42 -4.41 11.97
C GLU A 293 12.00 -5.21 10.72
N LEU A 294 11.38 -4.54 9.74
CA LEU A 294 11.06 -5.16 8.45
C LEU A 294 12.31 -5.67 7.72
N MET A 295 13.46 -4.99 7.83
CA MET A 295 14.70 -5.48 7.22
C MET A 295 15.19 -6.74 7.92
N ASP A 296 15.20 -6.74 9.25
CA ASP A 296 15.63 -7.87 10.06
C ASP A 296 14.76 -9.10 9.77
N GLU A 297 13.44 -8.92 9.62
CA GLU A 297 12.50 -9.97 9.22
C GLU A 297 12.79 -10.55 7.82
N LEU A 298 13.22 -9.71 6.86
CA LEU A 298 13.59 -10.16 5.52
C LEU A 298 14.92 -10.93 5.52
N GLU A 299 15.88 -10.49 6.33
CA GLU A 299 17.17 -11.17 6.51
C GLU A 299 16.97 -12.54 7.17
N GLU A 300 16.20 -12.60 8.27
CA GLU A 300 15.86 -13.87 8.94
C GLU A 300 15.12 -14.83 7.99
N LEU A 301 14.17 -14.32 7.20
CA LEU A 301 13.46 -15.13 6.21
C LEU A 301 14.40 -15.72 5.14
N ALA A 302 15.39 -14.95 4.68
CA ALA A 302 16.37 -15.41 3.70
C ALA A 302 17.28 -16.49 4.30
N ASP A 303 17.81 -16.24 5.50
CA ASP A 303 18.68 -17.17 6.24
C ASP A 303 17.96 -18.50 6.53
N ASP A 304 16.70 -18.45 6.98
CA ASP A 304 15.89 -19.64 7.25
C ASP A 304 15.67 -20.51 6.00
N LEU A 305 15.49 -19.85 4.85
CA LEU A 305 15.32 -20.54 3.58
C LEU A 305 16.64 -21.09 3.05
N GLU A 306 17.76 -20.41 3.29
CA GLU A 306 19.10 -20.91 2.97
C GLU A 306 19.41 -22.17 3.78
N ILE A 307 19.18 -22.14 5.10
CA ILE A 307 19.36 -23.31 5.98
C ILE A 307 18.47 -24.47 5.53
N TYR A 308 17.24 -24.21 5.10
CA TYR A 308 16.34 -25.24 4.57
C TYR A 308 16.89 -25.85 3.28
N VAL A 309 17.36 -25.01 2.34
CA VAL A 309 17.95 -25.45 1.08
C VAL A 309 19.22 -26.26 1.29
N ASP A 310 20.07 -25.85 2.23
CA ASP A 310 21.28 -26.60 2.58
C ASP A 310 20.96 -27.98 3.16
N ARG A 311 19.88 -28.12 3.93
CA ARG A 311 19.49 -29.44 4.48
C ARG A 311 18.90 -30.36 3.40
N GLU A 312 17.91 -29.87 2.66
CA GLU A 312 17.18 -30.68 1.67
C GLU A 312 18.00 -30.89 0.39
N GLY A 313 18.76 -29.88 -0.05
CA GLY A 313 19.64 -29.95 -1.21
C GLY A 313 20.82 -30.90 -1.02
N PHE A 314 21.27 -31.12 0.22
CA PHE A 314 22.30 -32.12 0.53
C PHE A 314 21.74 -33.55 0.69
N GLU A 315 20.54 -33.74 1.25
CA GLU A 315 20.00 -35.08 1.54
C GLU A 315 19.74 -35.94 0.27
N GLU A 316 19.48 -35.32 -0.89
CA GLU A 316 19.38 -36.03 -2.18
C GLU A 316 20.71 -36.13 -2.96
N SER A 317 21.75 -35.37 -2.58
CA SER A 317 23.05 -35.40 -3.27
C SER A 317 23.99 -36.49 -2.74
N ASP A 318 23.90 -36.84 -1.45
CA ASP A 318 24.83 -37.77 -0.79
C ASP A 318 24.33 -39.22 -0.69
N SER A 319 23.06 -39.49 -1.03
CA SER A 319 22.51 -40.85 -1.04
C SER A 319 22.99 -41.72 -2.22
N GLN A 320 23.93 -41.24 -3.04
CA GLN A 320 24.60 -42.01 -4.11
C GLN A 320 26.10 -42.30 -3.90
N LYS A 321 26.61 -42.28 -2.67
CA LYS A 321 28.01 -42.70 -2.40
C LYS A 321 28.21 -43.71 -1.29
N ILE A 322 27.33 -44.69 -1.10
CA ILE A 322 27.72 -45.94 -0.41
C ILE A 322 27.01 -47.13 -1.06
N ASN A 323 27.69 -47.76 -2.03
CA ASN A 323 27.81 -49.22 -2.22
C ASN A 323 28.54 -49.49 -3.55
N ASN A 324 29.87 -49.36 -3.49
CA ASN A 324 30.77 -50.18 -4.32
C ASN A 324 31.14 -51.42 -3.52
#